data_AF-A0A950DKI9-F1
#
_entry.id   AF-A0A950DKI9-F1
#
_cell.length_a   1.000
_cell.length_b   1.000
_cell.length_c   1.000
_cell.angle_alpha   90.00
_cell.angle_beta   90.00
_cell.angle_gamma   90.00
#
_symmetry.space_group_name_H-M   'P 1'
#
loop_
_entity.id
_entity.type
_entity.pdbx_description
1 polymer ?
#
loop_
_entity_poly.entity_id
_entity_poly.type
_entity_poly.pdbx_seq_one_letter_code
_entity_poly.pdbx_strand_id
1 'polypeptide(L)'
;MPDVANTTDQAVAARLLEYLRVALQRPALTYTEIPTKIVGGFETSVYSFALSKAPEPLQRRLILRLFTEADDPNRARKEAATQNAIAQEGYPAPRVFITETDAGVLGRVFLIMERMPGRTLAHYFEGLGRGRSTRELLRLLMRIPATLGEFSATMSHAQFKLHQLLIDPLVRAVESAGVPVDTITFDGKLNWIRLTSEQPALGGLQPAVRWLERNRPNEQQRVICH
;
A
#
# COMPACT_ATOMS: atom_id res chain seq x y z
N MET A 1 -22.87 21.95 1.36
CA MET A 1 -21.74 21.06 1.05
C MET A 1 -22.33 19.75 0.56
N PRO A 2 -22.06 19.29 -0.67
CA PRO A 2 -22.60 18.03 -1.12
C PRO A 2 -21.79 16.87 -0.54
N ASP A 3 -22.54 15.82 -0.25
CA ASP A 3 -22.20 14.58 0.43
C ASP A 3 -21.17 13.75 -0.36
N VAL A 4 -19.93 13.67 0.11
CA VAL A 4 -18.80 12.93 -0.53
C VAL A 4 -18.81 11.44 -0.11
N ALA A 5 -19.81 11.01 0.66
CA ALA A 5 -19.85 9.69 1.30
C ALA A 5 -20.79 8.70 0.59
N ASN A 6 -20.57 8.44 -0.70
CA ASN A 6 -20.83 7.14 -1.38
C ASN A 6 -20.81 7.31 -2.91
N THR A 7 -19.63 7.43 -3.51
CA THR A 7 -19.52 7.18 -4.95
C THR A 7 -19.77 5.69 -5.17
N THR A 8 -20.86 5.32 -5.83
CA THR A 8 -21.15 3.93 -6.18
C THR A 8 -20.07 3.37 -7.09
N ASP A 9 -19.86 2.05 -7.09
CA ASP A 9 -18.84 1.40 -7.94
C ASP A 9 -19.03 1.75 -9.43
N GLN A 10 -20.27 1.95 -9.88
CA GLN A 10 -20.59 2.40 -11.22
C GLN A 10 -20.17 3.85 -11.49
N ALA A 11 -20.33 4.74 -10.52
CA ALA A 11 -19.87 6.13 -10.63
C ALA A 11 -18.33 6.22 -10.62
N VAL A 12 -17.65 5.37 -9.84
CA VAL A 12 -16.18 5.22 -9.90
C VAL A 12 -15.75 4.81 -11.30
N ALA A 13 -16.38 3.79 -11.88
CA ALA A 13 -16.04 3.31 -13.22
C ALA A 13 -16.25 4.37 -14.31
N ALA A 14 -17.36 5.10 -14.28
CA ALA A 14 -17.65 6.13 -15.28
C ALA A 14 -16.63 7.29 -15.21
N ARG A 15 -16.37 7.82 -14.00
CA ARG A 15 -15.44 8.94 -13.79
C ARG A 15 -14.00 8.55 -14.08
N LEU A 16 -13.60 7.32 -13.71
CA LEU A 16 -12.26 6.81 -14.00
C LEU A 16 -12.02 6.72 -15.51
N LEU A 17 -12.99 6.23 -16.28
CA LEU A 17 -12.83 6.11 -17.72
C LEU A 17 -12.68 7.48 -18.39
N GLU A 18 -13.49 8.45 -17.97
CA GLU A 18 -13.42 9.81 -18.50
C GLU A 18 -12.07 10.46 -18.19
N TYR A 19 -11.62 10.36 -16.94
CA TYR A 19 -10.29 10.79 -16.54
C TYR A 19 -9.20 10.16 -17.40
N LEU A 20 -9.23 8.84 -17.59
CA LEU A 20 -8.20 8.14 -18.35
C LEU A 20 -8.19 8.51 -19.84
N ARG A 21 -9.35 8.79 -20.44
CA ARG A 21 -9.43 9.27 -21.83
C ARG A 21 -8.72 10.60 -22.00
N VAL A 22 -8.91 11.52 -21.06
CA VAL A 22 -8.25 12.82 -21.04
C VAL A 22 -6.76 12.68 -20.73
N ALA A 23 -6.42 12.02 -19.61
CA ALA A 23 -5.06 11.88 -19.12
C ALA A 23 -4.14 11.15 -20.12
N LEU A 24 -4.66 10.14 -20.82
CA LEU A 24 -3.90 9.37 -21.82
C LEU A 24 -4.07 9.91 -23.24
N GLN A 25 -4.89 10.94 -23.46
CA GLN A 25 -5.25 11.47 -24.78
C GLN A 25 -5.78 10.38 -25.73
N ARG A 26 -6.64 9.48 -25.19
CA ARG A 26 -7.24 8.36 -25.92
C ARG A 26 -8.76 8.40 -25.81
N PRO A 27 -9.48 9.16 -26.65
CA PRO A 27 -10.95 9.25 -26.56
C PRO A 27 -11.64 7.91 -26.82
N ALA A 28 -11.03 7.02 -27.61
CA ALA A 28 -11.55 5.69 -27.91
C ALA A 28 -11.25 4.63 -26.83
N LEU A 29 -10.64 5.02 -25.69
CA LEU A 29 -10.35 4.10 -24.58
C LEU A 29 -11.66 3.54 -24.02
N THR A 30 -11.70 2.23 -23.78
CA THR A 30 -12.84 1.53 -23.16
C THR A 30 -12.33 0.48 -22.18
N TYR A 31 -13.21 -0.05 -21.34
CA TYR A 31 -12.89 -1.21 -20.51
C TYR A 31 -12.97 -2.50 -21.32
N THR A 32 -12.01 -3.40 -21.13
CA THR A 32 -12.19 -4.84 -21.41
C THR A 32 -12.77 -5.56 -20.18
N GLU A 33 -12.41 -5.10 -18.98
CA GLU A 33 -13.00 -5.52 -17.71
C GLU A 33 -13.34 -4.27 -16.89
N ILE A 34 -14.62 -4.10 -16.53
CA ILE A 34 -15.05 -2.94 -15.74
C ILE A 34 -14.50 -2.99 -14.32
N PRO A 35 -14.23 -1.83 -13.68
CA PRO A 35 -13.80 -1.77 -12.28
C PRO A 35 -14.70 -2.57 -11.35
N THR A 36 -14.13 -3.63 -10.77
CA THR A 36 -14.81 -4.49 -9.81
C THR A 36 -14.06 -4.42 -8.48
N LYS A 37 -14.78 -4.12 -7.41
CA LYS A 37 -14.19 -3.99 -6.07
C LYS A 37 -13.61 -5.33 -5.60
N ILE A 38 -12.36 -5.31 -5.16
CA ILE A 38 -11.73 -6.43 -4.48
C ILE A 38 -12.08 -6.32 -2.99
N VAL A 39 -12.68 -7.37 -2.44
CA VAL A 39 -12.99 -7.44 -1.01
C VAL A 39 -11.72 -7.78 -0.23
N GLY A 40 -11.34 -6.91 0.71
CA GLY A 40 -10.17 -7.06 1.57
C GLY A 40 -9.40 -5.74 1.74
N GLY A 41 -8.99 -5.43 2.97
CA GLY A 41 -8.29 -4.20 3.34
C GLY A 41 -9.16 -3.24 4.19
N PHE A 42 -8.54 -2.61 5.19
CA PHE A 42 -9.22 -1.71 6.13
C PHE A 42 -9.10 -0.22 5.74
N GLU A 43 -8.09 0.13 4.94
CA GLU A 43 -7.68 1.53 4.70
C GLU A 43 -7.86 2.03 3.26
N THR A 44 -8.21 1.17 2.29
CA THR A 44 -8.36 1.60 0.88
C THR A 44 -9.46 0.81 0.18
N SER A 45 -10.22 1.46 -0.70
CA SER A 45 -11.07 0.74 -1.64
C SER A 45 -10.25 0.38 -2.87
N VAL A 46 -10.14 -0.92 -3.15
CA VAL A 46 -9.32 -1.46 -4.23
C VAL A 46 -10.22 -2.00 -5.33
N TYR A 47 -9.97 -1.64 -6.58
CA TYR A 47 -10.72 -2.12 -7.74
C TYR A 47 -9.77 -2.77 -8.75
N SER A 48 -10.20 -3.90 -9.34
CA SER A 48 -9.53 -4.51 -10.50
C SER A 48 -10.24 -4.10 -11.78
N PHE A 49 -9.48 -3.77 -12.82
CA PHE A 49 -10.02 -3.45 -14.15
C PHE A 49 -9.01 -3.74 -15.26
N ALA A 50 -9.45 -3.68 -16.51
CA ALA A 50 -8.58 -3.77 -17.67
C ALA A 50 -9.09 -2.86 -18.80
N LEU A 51 -8.16 -2.34 -19.60
CA LEU A 51 -8.44 -1.36 -20.64
C LEU A 51 -8.22 -1.95 -22.04
N SER A 52 -9.06 -1.54 -22.99
CA SER A 52 -8.83 -1.73 -24.42
C SER A 52 -8.26 -0.44 -25.02
N LYS A 53 -7.37 -0.56 -26.01
CA LYS A 53 -6.74 0.57 -26.72
C LYS A 53 -5.92 1.50 -25.81
N ALA A 54 -5.49 1.02 -24.64
CA ALA A 54 -4.54 1.72 -23.79
C ALA A 54 -3.12 1.65 -24.39
N PRO A 55 -2.22 2.60 -24.12
CA PRO A 55 -0.80 2.43 -24.40
C PRO A 55 -0.17 1.40 -23.47
N GLU A 56 0.96 0.79 -23.86
CA GLU A 56 1.83 0.11 -22.89
C GLU A 56 2.35 1.13 -21.86
N PRO A 57 2.52 0.77 -20.58
CA PRO A 57 2.32 -0.57 -19.98
C PRO A 57 0.87 -0.88 -19.55
N LEU A 58 -0.11 -0.03 -19.85
CA LEU A 58 -1.47 -0.13 -19.32
C LEU A 58 -2.35 -1.20 -20.01
N GLN A 59 -1.87 -1.90 -21.04
CA GLN A 59 -2.56 -3.00 -21.71
C GLN A 59 -2.49 -4.31 -20.90
N ARG A 60 -2.89 -4.24 -19.63
CA ARG A 60 -2.91 -5.38 -18.69
C ARG A 60 -4.06 -5.22 -17.70
N ARG A 61 -4.23 -6.20 -16.83
CA ARG A 61 -5.08 -6.00 -15.64
C ARG A 61 -4.39 -5.04 -14.68
N LEU A 62 -5.15 -4.06 -14.21
CA LEU A 62 -4.70 -2.97 -13.36
C LEU A 62 -5.45 -2.98 -12.04
N ILE A 63 -4.85 -2.33 -11.06
CA ILE A 63 -5.47 -2.02 -9.78
C ILE A 63 -5.66 -0.51 -9.69
N LEU A 64 -6.87 -0.09 -9.32
CA LEU A 64 -7.14 1.24 -8.78
C LEU A 64 -7.15 1.13 -7.26
N ARG A 65 -6.28 1.89 -6.58
CA ARG A 65 -6.26 2.02 -5.12
C ARG A 65 -6.77 3.41 -4.74
N LEU A 66 -7.96 3.47 -4.15
CA LEU A 66 -8.61 4.69 -3.67
C LEU A 66 -8.41 4.82 -2.15
N PHE A 67 -7.73 5.87 -1.69
CA PHE A 67 -7.39 6.05 -0.28
C PHE A 67 -8.61 6.47 0.56
N THR A 68 -8.77 5.98 1.80
CA THR A 68 -9.92 6.34 2.66
C THR A 68 -9.69 7.60 3.51
N GLU A 69 -8.48 7.76 4.03
CA GLU A 69 -8.12 8.90 4.88
C GLU A 69 -7.93 10.15 4.01
N ALA A 70 -8.57 11.25 4.43
CA ALA A 70 -8.75 12.47 3.68
C ALA A 70 -7.49 12.92 2.94
N ASP A 71 -7.56 12.84 1.61
CA ASP A 71 -6.85 13.62 0.60
C ASP A 71 -5.38 13.99 0.87
N ASP A 72 -4.60 13.20 1.61
CA ASP A 72 -3.18 13.47 1.81
C ASP A 72 -2.41 13.16 0.51
N PRO A 73 -2.03 14.18 -0.29
CA PRO A 73 -1.34 13.97 -1.55
C PRO A 73 0.03 13.32 -1.32
N ASN A 74 0.64 13.59 -0.17
CA ASN A 74 1.95 13.06 0.18
C ASN A 74 1.88 11.57 0.46
N ARG A 75 0.75 11.03 0.95
CA ARG A 75 0.57 9.59 1.10
C ARG A 75 0.63 8.87 -0.24
N ALA A 76 -0.14 9.33 -1.22
CA ALA A 76 -0.16 8.75 -2.57
C ALA A 76 1.21 8.87 -3.25
N ARG A 77 1.85 10.05 -3.18
CA ARG A 77 3.19 10.30 -3.73
C ARG A 77 4.25 9.42 -3.07
N LYS A 78 4.24 9.32 -1.73
CA LYS A 78 5.19 8.50 -0.98
C LYS A 78 5.06 7.03 -1.35
N GLU A 79 3.83 6.52 -1.40
CA GLU A 79 3.57 5.13 -1.76
C GLU A 79 4.04 4.83 -3.19
N ALA A 80 3.69 5.69 -4.15
CA ALA A 80 4.11 5.55 -5.54
C ALA A 80 5.63 5.60 -5.70
N ALA A 81 6.29 6.57 -5.06
CA ALA A 81 7.74 6.71 -5.10
C ALA A 81 8.44 5.49 -4.50
N THR A 82 7.98 5.02 -3.35
CA THR A 82 8.58 3.85 -2.67
C THR A 82 8.40 2.58 -3.49
N GLN A 83 7.19 2.30 -3.97
CA GLN A 83 6.91 1.11 -4.78
C GLN A 83 7.70 1.10 -6.09
N ASN A 84 7.74 2.22 -6.81
CA ASN A 84 8.48 2.31 -8.05
C ASN A 84 10.00 2.21 -7.84
N ALA A 85 10.54 2.82 -6.78
CA ALA A 85 11.97 2.73 -6.48
C ALA A 85 12.40 1.29 -6.20
N ILE A 86 11.70 0.58 -5.30
CA ILE A 86 12.07 -0.81 -5.00
C ILE A 86 11.80 -1.74 -6.18
N ALA A 87 10.76 -1.48 -6.99
CA ALA A 87 10.49 -2.25 -8.22
C ALA A 87 11.58 -2.07 -9.28
N GLN A 88 12.17 -0.87 -9.38
CA GLN A 88 13.31 -0.59 -10.26
C GLN A 88 14.56 -1.35 -9.83
N GLU A 89 14.77 -1.53 -8.52
CA GLU A 89 15.84 -2.35 -7.95
C GLU A 89 15.54 -3.86 -8.00
N GLY A 90 14.46 -4.29 -8.67
CA GLY A 90 14.12 -5.69 -8.87
C GLY A 90 13.36 -6.36 -7.71
N TYR A 91 12.95 -5.59 -6.70
CA TYR A 91 12.06 -6.10 -5.65
C TYR A 91 10.64 -6.33 -6.22
N PRO A 92 9.95 -7.42 -5.85
CA PRO A 92 8.61 -7.73 -6.36
C PRO A 92 7.54 -6.82 -5.75
N ALA A 93 7.54 -5.55 -6.15
CA ALA A 93 6.53 -4.56 -5.83
C ALA A 93 5.73 -4.20 -7.10
N PRO A 94 4.43 -3.87 -6.95
CA PRO A 94 3.63 -3.37 -8.06
C PRO A 94 4.19 -2.04 -8.57
N ARG A 95 4.33 -1.90 -9.88
CA ARG A 95 4.64 -0.61 -10.49
C ARG A 95 3.42 0.30 -10.47
N VAL A 96 3.58 1.54 -10.04
CA VAL A 96 2.57 2.59 -10.08
C VAL A 96 2.73 3.37 -11.39
N PHE A 97 1.69 3.37 -12.21
CA PHE A 97 1.67 4.02 -13.52
C PHE A 97 1.08 5.43 -13.47
N ILE A 98 0.05 5.63 -12.64
CA ILE A 98 -0.60 6.93 -12.47
C ILE A 98 -0.77 7.18 -10.97
N THR A 99 -0.40 8.38 -10.54
CA THR A 99 -0.63 8.91 -9.20
C THR A 99 -1.48 10.17 -9.36
N GLU A 100 -2.73 10.11 -8.90
CA GLU A 100 -3.64 11.25 -8.95
C GLU A 100 -3.85 11.80 -7.54
N THR A 101 -3.57 13.08 -7.37
CA THR A 101 -3.65 13.79 -6.10
C THR A 101 -4.77 14.81 -6.03
N ASP A 102 -5.46 15.08 -7.14
CA ASP A 102 -6.69 15.86 -7.15
C ASP A 102 -7.89 14.99 -6.76
N ALA A 103 -8.38 15.20 -5.53
CA ALA A 103 -9.59 14.56 -5.04
C ALA A 103 -10.83 14.91 -5.88
N GLY A 104 -10.81 15.99 -6.66
CA GLY A 104 -11.86 16.37 -7.60
C GLY A 104 -12.15 15.30 -8.67
N VAL A 105 -11.20 14.40 -8.95
CA VAL A 105 -11.35 13.38 -10.02
C VAL A 105 -12.29 12.25 -9.60
N LEU A 106 -12.02 11.56 -8.49
CA LEU A 106 -12.81 10.42 -7.99
C LEU A 106 -13.42 10.64 -6.60
N GLY A 107 -13.34 11.86 -6.07
CA GLY A 107 -13.70 12.21 -4.70
C GLY A 107 -12.58 11.99 -3.69
N ARG A 108 -11.48 11.32 -4.08
CA ARG A 108 -10.29 11.05 -3.27
C ARG A 108 -9.07 10.86 -4.15
N VAL A 109 -7.88 11.00 -3.56
CA VAL A 109 -6.59 10.65 -4.19
C VAL A 109 -6.52 9.15 -4.50
N PHE A 110 -5.83 8.77 -5.57
CA PHE A 110 -5.74 7.37 -6.00
C PHE A 110 -4.45 7.03 -6.76
N LEU A 111 -4.15 5.73 -6.79
CA LEU A 111 -3.10 5.16 -7.64
C LEU A 111 -3.72 4.22 -8.69
N ILE A 112 -3.13 4.20 -9.89
CA ILE A 112 -3.32 3.11 -10.85
C ILE A 112 -2.00 2.38 -10.99
N MET A 113 -2.04 1.08 -10.73
CA MET A 113 -0.85 0.26 -10.55
C MET A 113 -1.02 -1.12 -11.16
N GLU A 114 0.11 -1.81 -11.31
CA GLU A 114 0.18 -3.19 -11.75
C GLU A 114 -0.62 -4.13 -10.83
N ARG A 115 -1.45 -4.99 -11.43
CA ARG A 115 -2.09 -6.08 -10.70
C ARG A 115 -1.12 -7.24 -10.51
N MET A 116 -0.51 -7.33 -9.33
CA MET A 116 0.36 -8.46 -8.99
C MET A 116 -0.44 -9.76 -8.90
N PRO A 117 0.02 -10.86 -9.53
CA PRO A 117 -0.55 -12.18 -9.29
C PRO A 117 -0.19 -12.65 -7.89
N GLY A 118 -1.10 -13.31 -7.19
CA GLY A 118 -0.81 -13.90 -5.88
C GLY A 118 -2.03 -14.01 -4.98
N ARG A 119 -1.78 -14.48 -3.77
CA ARG A 119 -2.75 -14.50 -2.66
C ARG A 119 -2.21 -13.64 -1.53
N THR A 120 -3.09 -13.03 -0.76
CA THR A 120 -2.70 -12.29 0.43
C THR A 120 -2.22 -13.26 1.52
N LEU A 121 -1.33 -12.82 2.40
CA LEU A 121 -0.93 -13.63 3.57
C LEU A 121 -2.13 -13.91 4.50
N ALA A 122 -3.15 -13.06 4.48
CA ALA A 122 -4.39 -13.29 5.22
C ALA A 122 -5.08 -14.62 4.85
N HIS A 123 -4.88 -15.13 3.63
CA HIS A 123 -5.36 -16.44 3.21
C HIS A 123 -4.84 -17.58 4.09
N TYR A 124 -3.66 -17.45 4.72
CA TYR A 124 -3.16 -18.44 5.69
C TYR A 124 -4.04 -18.52 6.95
N PHE A 125 -4.77 -17.45 7.26
CA PHE A 125 -5.63 -17.35 8.43
C PHE A 125 -7.13 -17.41 8.06
N GLU A 126 -7.46 -17.45 6.77
CA GLU A 126 -8.83 -17.62 6.28
C GLU A 126 -9.39 -18.97 6.77
N GLY A 127 -10.40 -18.88 7.64
CA GLY A 127 -11.09 -20.02 8.22
C GLY A 127 -11.07 -20.06 9.75
N LEU A 128 -10.15 -19.38 10.43
CA LEU A 128 -10.04 -19.41 11.91
C LEU A 128 -11.27 -18.88 12.66
N GLY A 129 -12.20 -18.17 12.00
CA GLY A 129 -13.30 -17.44 12.64
C GLY A 129 -14.74 -17.90 12.39
N ARG A 130 -15.01 -18.99 11.67
CA ARG A 130 -16.40 -19.47 11.44
C ARG A 130 -16.66 -20.77 12.19
N GLY A 131 -17.82 -20.87 12.86
CA GLY A 131 -18.20 -21.99 13.73
C GLY A 131 -17.85 -23.35 13.12
N ARG A 132 -16.97 -24.08 13.80
CA ARG A 132 -16.37 -25.31 13.27
C ARG A 132 -16.81 -26.54 14.02
N SER A 133 -16.98 -27.63 13.27
CA SER A 133 -17.07 -28.97 13.84
C SER A 133 -15.71 -29.40 14.42
N THR A 134 -15.72 -30.34 15.37
CA THR A 134 -14.51 -30.89 16.02
C THR A 134 -13.49 -31.44 15.01
N ARG A 135 -13.95 -32.02 13.89
CA ARG A 135 -13.09 -32.53 12.81
C ARG A 135 -12.33 -31.42 12.08
N GLU A 136 -12.95 -30.27 11.88
CA GLU A 136 -12.30 -29.13 11.21
C GLU A 136 -11.30 -28.42 12.12
N LEU A 137 -11.54 -28.43 13.43
CA LEU A 137 -10.60 -27.94 14.42
C LEU A 137 -9.34 -28.83 14.46
N LEU A 138 -9.50 -30.15 14.45
CA LEU A 138 -8.38 -31.09 14.44
C LEU A 138 -7.54 -30.96 13.16
N ARG A 139 -8.17 -30.86 11.99
CA ARG A 139 -7.47 -30.62 10.71
C ARG A 139 -6.70 -29.31 10.69
N LEU A 140 -7.24 -28.27 11.32
CA LEU A 140 -6.54 -26.99 11.45
C LEU A 140 -5.32 -27.14 12.35
N LEU A 141 -5.48 -27.76 13.52
CA LEU A 141 -4.40 -27.96 14.49
C LEU A 141 -3.19 -28.65 13.85
N MET A 142 -3.45 -29.66 13.00
CA MET A 142 -2.42 -30.38 12.26
C MET A 142 -1.73 -29.56 11.16
N ARG A 143 -2.40 -28.54 10.61
CA ARG A 143 -1.88 -27.67 9.54
C ARG A 143 -1.18 -26.41 10.04
N ILE A 144 -1.51 -25.95 11.26
CA ILE A 144 -0.96 -24.74 11.85
C ILE A 144 0.58 -24.69 11.80
N PRO A 145 1.33 -25.75 12.18
CA PRO A 145 2.79 -25.68 12.15
C PRO A 145 3.37 -25.43 10.75
N ALA A 146 2.84 -26.12 9.74
CA ALA A 146 3.27 -25.94 8.36
C ALA A 146 2.90 -24.55 7.82
N THR A 147 1.67 -24.10 8.08
CA THR A 147 1.20 -22.77 7.69
C THR A 147 2.00 -21.63 8.34
N LEU A 148 2.32 -21.75 9.64
CA LEU A 148 3.19 -20.79 10.32
C LEU A 148 4.63 -20.84 9.80
N GLY A 149 5.14 -22.03 9.47
CA GLY A 149 6.45 -22.20 8.84
C GLY A 149 6.53 -21.50 7.48
N GLU A 150 5.56 -21.73 6.59
CA GLU A 150 5.47 -21.08 5.28
C GLU A 150 5.33 -19.56 5.38
N PHE A 151 4.47 -19.08 6.29
CA PHE A 151 4.32 -17.64 6.56
C PHE A 151 5.66 -17.03 7.01
N SER A 152 6.32 -17.64 7.99
CA SER A 152 7.58 -17.14 8.55
C SER A 152 8.69 -17.13 7.49
N ALA A 153 8.79 -18.19 6.69
CA ALA A 153 9.74 -18.28 5.59
C ALA A 153 9.49 -17.20 4.52
N THR A 154 8.22 -16.98 4.16
CA THR A 154 7.83 -15.96 3.18
C THR A 154 8.18 -14.55 3.67
N MET A 155 7.85 -14.24 4.93
CA MET A 155 8.18 -12.94 5.54
C MET A 155 9.68 -12.73 5.68
N SER A 156 10.41 -13.76 6.11
CA SER A 156 11.87 -13.70 6.26
C SER A 156 12.56 -13.45 4.92
N HIS A 157 12.10 -14.13 3.86
CA HIS A 157 12.62 -13.94 2.51
C HIS A 157 12.32 -12.54 1.96
N ALA A 158 11.12 -12.02 2.20
CA ALA A 158 10.74 -10.66 1.80
C ALA A 158 11.63 -9.62 2.50
N GLN A 159 11.79 -9.73 3.83
CA GLN A 159 12.63 -8.82 4.62
C GLN A 159 14.11 -8.91 4.22
N PHE A 160 14.62 -10.13 4.01
CA PHE A 160 15.99 -10.34 3.56
C PHE A 160 16.26 -9.67 2.20
N LYS A 161 15.32 -9.77 1.26
CA LYS A 161 15.43 -9.09 -0.03
C LYS A 161 15.38 -7.57 0.10
N LEU A 162 14.50 -7.02 0.94
CA LEU A 162 14.44 -5.57 1.19
C LEU A 162 15.76 -5.04 1.76
N HIS A 163 16.37 -5.77 2.69
CA HIS A 163 17.63 -5.37 3.33
C HIS A 163 18.83 -5.36 2.37
N GLN A 164 18.74 -6.02 1.22
CA GLN A 164 19.78 -6.01 0.20
C GLN A 164 19.66 -4.87 -0.81
N LEU A 165 18.54 -4.16 -0.83
CA LEU A 165 18.33 -3.07 -1.77
C LEU A 165 19.18 -1.86 -1.42
N LEU A 166 19.60 -1.12 -2.43
CA LEU A 166 20.25 0.16 -2.26
C LEU A 166 19.24 1.19 -1.75
N ILE A 167 19.65 2.00 -0.77
CA ILE A 167 18.77 3.01 -0.17
C ILE A 167 18.74 4.29 -0.98
N ASP A 168 19.87 4.69 -1.57
CA ASP A 168 19.97 5.97 -2.26
C ASP A 168 18.95 6.11 -3.41
N PRO A 169 18.63 5.06 -4.21
CA PRO A 169 17.53 5.13 -5.18
C PRO A 169 16.17 5.43 -4.54
N LEU A 170 15.86 4.83 -3.38
CA LEU A 170 14.63 5.10 -2.65
C LEU A 170 14.57 6.54 -2.14
N VAL A 171 15.65 7.01 -1.49
CA VAL A 171 15.71 8.38 -0.95
C VAL A 171 15.53 9.40 -2.08
N ARG A 172 16.28 9.25 -3.17
CA ARG A 172 16.15 10.13 -4.35
C ARG A 172 14.75 10.12 -4.94
N ALA A 173 14.11 8.95 -5.02
CA ALA A 173 12.75 8.84 -5.55
C ALA A 173 11.72 9.57 -4.67
N VAL A 174 11.84 9.45 -3.34
CA VAL A 174 10.94 10.11 -2.38
C VAL A 174 11.15 11.63 -2.39
N GLU A 175 12.40 12.10 -2.42
CA GLU A 175 12.72 13.52 -2.58
C GLU A 175 12.18 14.09 -3.90
N SER A 176 12.38 13.38 -5.00
CA SER A 176 11.91 13.79 -6.33
C SER A 176 10.38 13.85 -6.42
N ALA A 177 9.68 13.06 -5.59
CA ALA A 177 8.22 13.12 -5.46
C ALA A 177 7.72 14.31 -4.61
N GLY A 178 8.64 15.11 -4.05
CA GLY A 178 8.33 16.22 -3.15
C GLY A 178 7.87 15.78 -1.76
N VAL A 179 8.20 14.55 -1.35
CA VAL A 179 7.85 14.01 -0.04
C VAL A 179 9.04 14.19 0.91
N PRO A 180 8.84 14.69 2.14
CA PRO A 180 9.94 14.82 3.10
C PRO A 180 10.54 13.46 3.45
N VAL A 181 11.87 13.34 3.36
CA VAL A 181 12.60 12.09 3.62
C VAL A 181 12.39 11.58 5.04
N ASP A 182 12.24 12.47 6.02
CA ASP A 182 11.97 12.08 7.41
C ASP A 182 10.71 11.21 7.55
N THR A 183 9.77 11.27 6.61
CA THR A 183 8.57 10.40 6.64
C THR A 183 8.88 8.92 6.38
N ILE A 184 10.08 8.59 5.91
CA ILE A 184 10.54 7.21 5.62
C ILE A 184 11.75 6.78 6.46
N THR A 185 12.34 7.66 7.27
CA THR A 185 13.50 7.33 8.11
C THR A 185 13.09 6.84 9.49
N PHE A 186 13.99 6.10 10.14
CA PHE A 186 13.84 5.74 11.56
C PHE A 186 13.75 7.00 12.44
N ASP A 187 14.66 7.96 12.24
CA ASP A 187 14.71 9.17 13.04
C ASP A 187 13.45 10.03 12.91
N GLY A 188 12.88 10.14 11.71
CA GLY A 188 11.62 10.86 11.52
C GLY A 188 10.43 10.12 12.14
N LYS A 189 10.38 8.78 12.08
CA LYS A 189 9.37 7.98 12.82
C LYS A 189 9.52 8.15 14.33
N LEU A 190 10.73 8.11 14.87
CA LEU A 190 11.00 8.30 16.29
C LEU A 190 10.59 9.71 16.74
N ASN A 191 10.90 10.73 15.94
CA ASN A 191 10.49 12.10 16.19
C ASN A 191 8.96 12.26 16.15
N TRP A 192 8.27 11.58 15.23
CA TRP A 192 6.80 11.55 15.20
C TRP A 192 6.21 10.91 16.47
N ILE A 193 6.78 9.80 16.95
CA ILE A 193 6.38 9.16 18.23
C ILE A 193 6.59 10.14 19.39
N ARG A 194 7.75 10.81 19.43
CA ARG A 194 8.08 11.80 20.46
C ARG A 194 7.03 12.91 20.51
N LEU A 195 6.78 13.59 19.39
CA LEU A 195 5.80 14.67 19.28
C LEU A 195 4.38 14.18 19.63
N THR A 196 4.02 12.97 19.23
CA THR A 196 2.70 12.39 19.55
C THR A 196 2.56 12.12 21.04
N SER A 197 3.63 11.69 21.72
CA SER A 197 3.63 11.45 23.18
C SER A 197 3.59 12.73 24.03
N GLU A 198 3.78 13.91 23.43
CA GLU A 198 3.63 15.20 24.10
C GLU A 198 2.16 15.59 24.28
N GLN A 199 1.24 14.93 23.57
CA GLN A 199 -0.19 15.13 23.76
C GLN A 199 -0.61 14.72 25.18
N PRO A 200 -1.43 15.51 25.90
CA PRO A 200 -1.81 15.23 27.29
C PRO A 200 -2.39 13.83 27.51
N ALA A 201 -3.19 13.33 26.55
CA ALA A 201 -3.78 12.00 26.59
C ALA A 201 -2.76 10.85 26.50
N LEU A 202 -1.55 11.13 25.98
CA LEU A 202 -0.49 10.15 25.73
C LEU A 202 0.76 10.39 26.59
N GLY A 203 0.70 11.33 27.55
CA GLY A 203 1.85 11.70 28.38
C GLY A 203 2.48 10.55 29.17
N GLY A 204 1.72 9.49 29.45
CA GLY A 204 2.22 8.26 30.08
C GLY A 204 3.26 7.50 29.24
N LEU A 205 3.35 7.75 27.93
CA LEU A 205 4.32 7.13 27.03
C LEU A 205 5.69 7.81 27.03
N GLN A 206 5.79 9.05 27.53
CA GLN A 206 7.05 9.81 27.50
C GLN A 206 8.25 9.13 28.18
N PRO A 207 8.10 8.42 29.32
CA PRO A 207 9.21 7.67 29.91
C PRO A 207 9.77 6.61 28.97
N ALA A 208 8.92 5.92 28.21
CA ALA A 208 9.34 4.92 27.24
C ALA A 208 10.06 5.55 26.04
N VAL A 209 9.56 6.68 25.52
CA VAL A 209 10.23 7.43 24.44
C VAL A 209 11.62 7.88 24.88
N ARG A 210 11.75 8.47 26.07
CA ARG A 210 13.06 8.88 26.62
C ARG A 210 14.01 7.70 26.83
N TRP A 211 13.47 6.53 27.20
CA TRP A 211 14.28 5.32 27.31
C TRP A 211 14.81 4.88 25.95
N LEU A 212 13.98 4.89 24.90
CA LEU A 212 14.40 4.55 23.53
C LEU A 212 15.51 5.47 23.02
N GLU A 213 15.39 6.78 23.25
CA GLU A 213 16.40 7.77 22.86
C GLU A 213 17.75 7.52 23.54
N ARG A 214 17.73 7.17 24.84
CA ARG A 214 18.94 6.89 25.63
C ARG A 214 19.58 5.53 25.33
N ASN A 215 18.80 4.57 24.84
CA ASN A 215 19.24 3.20 24.60
C ASN A 215 19.29 2.86 23.10
N ARG A 216 19.55 3.87 22.25
CA ARG A 216 19.67 3.65 20.80
C ARG A 216 20.82 2.68 20.53
N PRO A 217 20.59 1.58 19.79
CA PRO A 217 21.68 0.70 19.38
C PRO A 217 22.59 1.42 18.38
N ASN A 218 23.87 1.04 18.36
CA ASN A 218 24.81 1.58 17.38
C ASN A 218 24.35 1.23 15.96
N GLU A 219 24.17 2.24 15.13
CA GLU A 219 23.76 2.08 13.74
C GLU A 219 24.93 1.54 12.92
N GLN A 220 24.83 0.27 12.50
CA GLN A 220 25.87 -0.38 11.71
C GLN A 220 25.67 -0.18 10.21
N GLN A 221 24.42 -0.26 9.76
CA GLN A 221 24.05 -0.17 8.36
C GLN A 221 22.62 0.34 8.23
N ARG A 222 22.39 1.25 7.28
CA ARG A 222 21.04 1.64 6.88
C ARG A 222 20.46 0.55 5.97
N VAL A 223 19.20 0.18 6.17
CA VAL A 223 18.48 -0.79 5.34
C VAL A 223 17.03 -0.33 5.11
N ILE A 224 16.39 -0.85 4.06
CA ILE A 224 14.95 -0.68 3.85
C ILE A 224 14.20 -1.73 4.68
N CYS A 225 13.32 -1.32 5.58
CA CYS A 225 12.52 -2.21 6.43
C CYS A 225 11.03 -1.83 6.37
N HIS A 226 10.14 -2.82 6.47
CA HIS A 226 8.67 -2.66 6.53
C HIS A 226 8.16 -2.71 7.96
#